data_AF-A0A8T6P7I7-F1
#
_entry.id   AF-A0A8T6P7I7-F1
#
_cell.length_a   1.000
_cell.length_b   1.000
_cell.length_c   1.000
_cell.angle_alpha   90.00
_cell.angle_beta   90.00
_cell.angle_gamma   90.00
#
_symmetry.space_group_name_H-M   'P 1'
#
loop_
_entity.id
_entity.type
_entity.pdbx_description
1 polymer ?
#
loop_
_entity_poly.entity_id
_entity_poly.type
_entity_poly.pdbx_seq_one_letter_code
_entity_poly.pdbx_strand_id
1 'polypeptide(L)' 'MTQFVLIDLLAQRVAVLRITEDMTPDETLEWIGLHGDVRKLDNGDDVVYRFTSHLGIIADFTFGQNDQLIVIR' A
#
# COMPACT_ATOMS: atom_id res chain seq x y z
N MET A 1 -12.65 23.11 -17.71
CA MET A 1 -11.59 22.11 -17.43
C MET A 1 -11.60 21.85 -15.94
N THR A 2 -12.17 20.72 -15.52
CA THR A 2 -12.29 20.36 -14.12
C THR A 2 -10.94 19.83 -13.67
N GLN A 3 -10.23 20.60 -12.86
CA GLN A 3 -8.96 20.24 -12.27
C GLN A 3 -9.18 18.92 -11.51
N PHE A 4 -8.46 17.87 -11.90
CA PHE A 4 -8.56 16.55 -11.28
C PHE A 4 -8.12 16.74 -9.81
N VAL A 5 -9.08 16.82 -8.90
CA VAL A 5 -8.80 17.00 -7.48
C VAL A 5 -8.31 15.65 -6.99
N LEU A 6 -7.00 15.60 -6.77
CA LEU A 6 -6.30 14.68 -5.90
C LEU A 6 -7.19 14.42 -4.67
N ILE A 7 -8.02 13.38 -4.69
CA ILE A 7 -8.62 12.86 -3.46
C ILE A 7 -7.40 12.55 -2.61
N ASP A 8 -7.22 13.36 -1.57
CA ASP A 8 -5.98 13.51 -0.82
C ASP A 8 -5.30 12.14 -0.66
N LEU A 9 -4.09 12.00 -1.17
CA LEU A 9 -3.33 10.75 -1.07
C LEU A 9 -3.23 10.31 0.40
N LEU A 10 -3.28 11.26 1.34
CA LEU A 10 -3.41 10.99 2.77
C LEU A 10 -4.76 10.33 3.14
N ALA A 11 -5.88 10.85 2.65
CA ALA A 11 -7.21 10.28 2.90
C ALA A 11 -7.35 8.89 2.27
N GLN A 12 -6.79 8.68 1.07
CA GLN A 12 -6.73 7.36 0.44
C GLN A 12 -5.87 6.39 1.26
N ARG A 13 -4.69 6.84 1.72
CA ARG A 13 -3.83 6.05 2.61
C ARG A 13 -4.54 5.67 3.91
N VAL A 14 -5.24 6.60 4.54
CA VAL A 14 -6.01 6.32 5.77
C VAL A 14 -7.15 5.34 5.51
N ALA A 15 -7.84 5.44 4.36
CA ALA A 15 -8.88 4.49 4.00
C ALA A 15 -8.31 3.08 3.79
N VAL A 16 -7.18 2.96 3.08
CA VAL A 16 -6.49 1.67 2.90
C VAL A 16 -6.12 1.07 4.25
N LEU A 17 -5.46 1.85 5.12
CA LEU A 17 -5.07 1.38 6.46
C LEU A 17 -6.24 0.87 7.29
N ARG A 18 -7.41 1.52 7.20
CA ARG A 18 -8.63 1.09 7.89
C ARG A 18 -9.24 -0.18 7.29
N ILE A 19 -9.23 -0.31 5.96
CA ILE A 19 -9.77 -1.51 5.29
C ILE A 19 -8.93 -2.73 5.63
N THR A 20 -7.61 -2.57 5.72
CA THR A 20 -6.65 -3.67 5.95
C THR A 20 -6.34 -3.88 7.42
N GLU A 21 -6.98 -3.16 8.35
CA GLU A 21 -6.66 -3.22 9.79
C GLU A 21 -6.89 -4.61 10.39
N ASP A 22 -7.94 -5.30 9.94
CA ASP A 22 -8.30 -6.65 10.40
C ASP A 22 -7.83 -7.76 9.43
N MET A 23 -7.00 -7.41 8.43
CA MET A 23 -6.49 -8.35 7.43
C MET A 23 -5.10 -8.84 7.82
N THR A 24 -4.81 -10.11 7.53
CA THR A 24 -3.44 -10.65 7.57
C THR A 24 -2.56 -10.00 6.49
N PRO A 25 -1.22 -10.15 6.55
CA PRO A 25 -0.34 -9.63 5.52
C PRO A 25 -0.64 -10.21 4.13
N ASP A 26 -0.92 -11.51 4.05
CA ASP A 26 -1.24 -12.19 2.80
C ASP A 26 -2.56 -11.68 2.19
N GLU A 27 -3.61 -11.52 3.01
CA GLU A 27 -4.89 -10.94 2.58
C GLU A 27 -4.72 -9.48 2.14
N THR A 28 -3.89 -8.71 2.85
CA THR A 28 -3.58 -7.32 2.50
C THR A 28 -2.86 -7.24 1.16
N LEU A 29 -1.87 -8.12 0.92
CA LEU A 29 -1.15 -8.18 -0.35
C LEU A 29 -2.06 -8.56 -1.51
N GLU A 30 -2.95 -9.54 -1.32
CA GLU A 30 -3.96 -9.92 -2.31
C GLU A 30 -4.87 -8.73 -2.63
N TRP A 31 -5.42 -8.06 -1.61
CA TRP A 31 -6.31 -6.92 -1.78
C TRP A 31 -5.63 -5.75 -2.49
N ILE A 32 -4.43 -5.36 -2.07
CA ILE A 32 -3.67 -4.28 -2.72
C ILE A 32 -3.35 -4.65 -4.18
N GLY A 33 -3.03 -5.92 -4.45
CA GLY A 33 -2.76 -6.45 -5.80
C GLY A 33 -3.94 -6.35 -6.77
N LEU A 34 -5.19 -6.26 -6.29
CA LEU A 34 -6.35 -5.99 -7.15
C LEU A 34 -6.34 -4.59 -7.77
N HIS A 35 -5.54 -3.68 -7.21
CA HIS A 35 -5.51 -2.27 -7.58
C HIS A 35 -4.21 -1.82 -8.28
N GLY A 36 -3.25 -2.74 -8.47
CA GLY A 36 -1.97 -2.47 -9.11
C GLY A 36 -0.96 -3.61 -8.95
N ASP A 37 0.29 -3.35 -9.31
CA ASP A 37 1.37 -4.32 -9.20
C ASP A 37 2.05 -4.22 -7.82
N VAL A 38 2.25 -5.35 -7.15
CA VAL A 38 2.95 -5.43 -5.87
C VAL A 38 4.20 -6.28 -6.03
N ARG A 39 5.36 -5.68 -5.72
CA ARG A 39 6.65 -6.38 -5.78
C ARG A 39 7.33 -6.36 -4.43
N LYS A 40 7.80 -7.52 -4.00
CA LYS A 40 8.72 -7.64 -2.89
C LYS A 40 10.09 -7.10 -3.33
N LEU A 41 10.63 -6.15 -2.57
CA LEU A 41 11.98 -5.64 -2.73
C LEU A 41 12.88 -6.42 -1.78
N ASP A 42 13.99 -6.93 -2.30
CA ASP A 42 15.03 -7.52 -1.47
C ASP A 42 15.86 -6.39 -0.86
N ASN A 43 15.74 -6.23 0.47
CA ASN A 43 16.39 -5.16 1.21
C ASN A 43 17.18 -5.69 2.44
N GLY A 44 17.59 -6.96 2.39
CA GLY A 44 18.27 -7.63 3.51
C GLY A 44 17.29 -8.18 4.53
N ASP A 45 17.44 -7.81 5.81
CA ASP A 45 16.61 -8.35 6.91
C ASP A 45 15.18 -7.79 6.93
N ASP A 46 14.95 -6.62 6.33
CA ASP A 46 13.65 -5.96 6.27
C ASP A 46 12.93 -6.27 4.95
N VAL A 47 11.70 -6.76 5.06
CA VAL A 47 10.83 -6.97 3.90
C VAL A 47 10.10 -5.67 3.57
N VAL A 48 10.39 -5.12 2.39
CA VAL A 48 9.69 -3.98 1.82
C VAL A 48 8.92 -4.41 0.58
N TYR A 49 7.69 -3.93 0.45
CA TYR A 49 6.86 -4.10 -0.72
C TYR A 49 6.72 -2.77 -1.45
N ARG A 50 6.73 -2.81 -2.77
CA ARG A 50 6.41 -1.68 -3.63
C ARG A 50 5.12 -1.94 -4.36
N PHE A 51 4.14 -1.06 -4.14
CA PHE A 51 2.95 -0.95 -4.94
C PHE A 51 3.16 0.03 -6.09
N THR A 52 2.71 -0.32 -7.29
CA THR A 52 2.62 0.58 -8.44
C THR A 52 1.20 0.54 -9.00
N SER A 53 0.48 1.66 -8.91
CA SER A 53 -0.88 1.76 -9.46
C SER A 53 -0.89 1.79 -10.98
N HIS A 54 -2.06 1.54 -11.58
CA HIS A 54 -2.25 1.67 -13.04
C HIS A 54 -2.03 3.10 -13.56
N LEU A 55 -2.03 4.10 -12.67
CA LEU A 55 -1.76 5.50 -13.00
C LEU A 55 -0.28 5.88 -12.79
N GLY A 56 0.58 4.92 -12.42
CA GLY A 56 2.00 5.13 -12.18
C GLY A 56 2.33 5.73 -10.81
N ILE A 57 1.39 5.71 -9.86
CA ILE A 57 1.65 6.12 -8.47
C ILE A 57 2.39 4.99 -7.79
N ILE A 58 3.49 5.31 -7.12
CA ILE A 58 4.34 4.35 -6.43
C ILE A 58 4.24 4.61 -4.93
N ALA A 59 4.07 3.54 -4.15
CA ALA A 59 4.15 3.57 -2.70
C ALA A 59 4.96 2.39 -2.20
N ASP A 60 5.82 2.61 -1.20
CA ASP A 60 6.52 1.51 -0.53
C ASP A 60 5.93 1.31 0.87
N PHE A 61 5.75 0.06 1.28
CA PHE A 61 5.19 -0.31 2.56
C PHE A 61 5.84 -1.57 3.13
N THR A 62 5.61 -1.81 4.41
CA THR A 62 6.04 -3.00 5.14
C THR A 62 4.96 -3.44 6.13
N PHE A 63 5.17 -4.56 6.81
CA PHE A 63 4.31 -5.05 7.88
C PHE A 63 5.06 -4.99 9.21
N GLY A 64 4.42 -4.40 10.23
CA GLY A 64 4.98 -4.29 11.57
C GLY A 64 4.89 -5.59 12.38
N GLN A 65 5.27 -5.54 13.65
CA GLN A 65 5.29 -6.72 14.54
C GLN A 65 3.90 -7.34 14.84
N ASN A 66 2.82 -6.62 14.54
CA ASN A 66 1.44 -7.07 14.71
C ASN A 66 0.72 -7.18 13.36
N ASP A 67 1.45 -7.48 12.29
CA ASP A 67 0.94 -7.55 10.91
C ASP A 67 0.31 -6.24 10.39
N GLN A 68 0.44 -5.15 11.13
CA GLN A 68 -0.10 -3.85 10.75
C GLN A 68 0.64 -3.31 9.52
N LEU A 69 -0.12 -2.80 8.55
CA LEU A 69 0.41 -2.16 7.36
C LEU A 69 1.08 -0.82 7.71
N ILE A 70 2.35 -0.65 7.33
CA ILE A 70 3.14 0.58 7.53
C ILE A 70 3.59 1.11 6.17
N VAL A 71 3.03 2.24 5.74
CA VAL A 71 3.46 2.92 4.52
C VAL A 71 4.67 3.83 4.80
N ILE A 72 5.74 3.63 4.03
CA ILE A 72 7.06 4.26 4.22
C ILE A 72 7.16 5.55 3.41
N ARG A 73 6.75 5.51 2.14
CA ARG A 73 6.81 6.65 1.19
C ARG A 73 5.70 6.57 0.16
#